data_AF-A0A2B7GW07-F1
#
_entry.id   AF-A0A2B7GW07-F1
#
_cell.length_a   1.000
_cell.length_b   1.000
_cell.length_c   1.000
_cell.angle_alpha   90.00
_cell.angle_beta   90.00
_cell.angle_gamma   90.00
#
_symmetry.space_group_name_H-M   'P 1'
#
loop_
_entity.id
_entity.type
_entity.pdbx_description
1 polymer ?
#
loop_
_entity_poly.entity_id
_entity_poly.type
_entity_poly.pdbx_seq_one_letter_code
_entity_poly.pdbx_strand_id
1 'polypeptide(L)'
;MEVPEPLITIYRTASDRDLTFLAAGFAYYAFVSLIPLILLALVVGSLIGGEQAAQRLITVAGDFLPASGEELVTAALTTESGRAEATIVALAVATWGALKVFRGLSLAFDKVYDEVAEDSIVDQIRDGLTVIVAGTGALALMIGIGAMLQVVADSVPFAGLLGWIVLLGGLVLVFLPIYYVLPPVPVELAEVLPGVIFAAVGWTVLQIGFQLYASNAGQYEAYGAVGAVLLFVTWLYFAGIIILVGAVLNVVRSRPAIAE
;
A
#
# COMPACT_ATOMS: atom_id res chain seq x y z
N MET A 1 4.78 -8.68 -35.55
CA MET A 1 3.93 -9.16 -34.44
C MET A 1 2.83 -8.13 -34.29
N GLU A 2 1.61 -8.46 -34.70
CA GLU A 2 0.45 -7.59 -34.46
C GLU A 2 0.18 -7.58 -32.95
N VAL A 3 0.10 -6.39 -32.36
CA VAL A 3 -0.19 -6.26 -30.93
C VAL A 3 -1.66 -6.64 -30.73
N PRO A 4 -1.99 -7.55 -29.78
CA PRO A 4 -3.37 -7.92 -29.48
C PRO A 4 -4.25 -6.70 -29.22
N GLU A 5 -5.45 -6.64 -29.81
CA GLU A 5 -6.42 -5.54 -29.59
C GLU A 5 -6.67 -5.21 -28.11
N PRO A 6 -6.79 -6.19 -27.18
CA PRO A 6 -6.99 -5.88 -25.77
C PRO A 6 -5.85 -5.08 -25.14
N LEU A 7 -4.60 -5.32 -25.56
CA LEU A 7 -3.45 -4.58 -25.05
C LEU A 7 -3.42 -3.14 -25.57
N ILE A 8 -3.88 -2.94 -26.81
CA ILE A 8 -4.01 -1.60 -27.39
C ILE A 8 -5.07 -0.82 -26.62
N THR A 9 -6.23 -1.44 -26.32
CA THR A 9 -7.29 -0.79 -25.54
C THR A 9 -6.80 -0.45 -24.13
N ILE A 10 -6.17 -1.39 -23.43
CA ILE A 10 -5.62 -1.12 -22.09
C ILE A 10 -4.63 0.05 -22.12
N TYR A 11 -3.72 0.08 -23.10
CA TYR A 11 -2.76 1.18 -23.23
C TYR A 11 -3.43 2.53 -23.52
N ARG A 12 -4.43 2.55 -24.42
CA ARG A 12 -5.18 3.76 -24.75
C ARG A 12 -5.93 4.28 -23.53
N THR A 13 -6.76 3.45 -22.89
CA THR A 13 -7.49 3.82 -21.68
C THR A 13 -6.52 4.28 -20.59
N ALA A 14 -5.39 3.59 -20.37
CA ALA A 14 -4.37 4.01 -19.42
C ALA A 14 -3.80 5.41 -19.72
N SER A 15 -3.55 5.71 -20.99
CA SER A 15 -3.03 7.00 -21.44
C SER A 15 -4.09 8.10 -21.32
N ASP A 16 -5.33 7.82 -21.74
CA ASP A 16 -6.42 8.79 -21.76
C ASP A 16 -6.85 9.20 -20.34
N ARG A 17 -6.65 8.31 -19.35
CA ARG A 17 -6.91 8.59 -17.93
C ARG A 17 -5.71 9.17 -17.18
N ASP A 18 -4.63 9.53 -17.86
CA ASP A 18 -3.40 10.07 -17.25
C ASP A 18 -2.85 9.21 -16.10
N LEU A 19 -2.85 7.88 -16.27
CA LEU A 19 -2.50 6.94 -15.20
C LEU A 19 -1.15 7.23 -14.53
N THR A 20 -0.15 7.66 -15.29
CA THR A 20 1.17 8.00 -14.77
C THR A 20 1.09 9.22 -13.84
N PHE A 21 0.27 10.21 -14.16
CA PHE A 21 0.06 11.36 -13.29
C PHE A 21 -0.69 10.98 -12.01
N LEU A 22 -1.74 10.15 -12.13
CA LEU A 22 -2.48 9.63 -10.98
C LEU A 22 -1.56 8.80 -10.05
N ALA A 23 -0.71 7.96 -10.62
CA ALA A 23 0.27 7.18 -9.88
C ALA A 23 1.30 8.07 -9.14
N ALA A 24 1.71 9.19 -9.74
CA ALA A 24 2.57 10.16 -9.06
C ALA A 24 1.86 10.84 -7.88
N GLY A 25 0.58 11.18 -8.03
CA GLY A 25 -0.25 11.70 -6.94
C GLY A 25 -0.38 10.69 -5.79
N PHE A 26 -0.67 9.43 -6.11
CA PHE A 26 -0.67 8.33 -5.14
C PHE A 26 0.68 8.21 -4.42
N ALA A 27 1.79 8.20 -5.15
CA ALA A 27 3.12 8.07 -4.57
C ALA A 27 3.45 9.23 -3.61
N TYR A 28 3.09 10.46 -3.96
CA TYR A 28 3.22 11.61 -3.08
C TYR A 28 2.40 11.46 -1.80
N TYR A 29 1.11 11.09 -1.92
CA TYR A 29 0.27 10.89 -0.74
C TYR A 29 0.75 9.73 0.13
N ALA A 30 1.16 8.60 -0.46
CA ALA A 30 1.75 7.47 0.24
C ALA A 30 3.02 7.87 1.00
N PHE A 31 3.91 8.61 0.36
CA PHE A 31 5.15 9.09 0.97
C PHE A 31 4.89 10.04 2.16
N VAL A 32 4.05 11.06 1.96
CA VAL A 32 3.71 12.04 3.01
C VAL A 32 3.00 11.38 4.20
N SER A 33 2.30 10.28 3.97
CA SER A 33 1.56 9.57 5.01
C SER A 33 2.42 8.62 5.83
N LEU A 34 3.67 8.38 5.45
CA LEU A 34 4.58 7.52 6.21
C LEU A 34 4.75 8.00 7.66
N ILE A 35 4.99 9.29 7.87
CA ILE A 35 5.20 9.84 9.21
C ILE A 35 3.95 9.58 10.08
N PRO A 36 2.74 10.04 9.69
CA PRO A 36 1.48 9.70 10.36
C PRO A 36 1.29 8.21 10.65
N LEU A 37 1.58 7.33 9.68
CA LEU A 37 1.38 5.89 9.81
C LEU A 37 2.40 5.24 10.75
N ILE A 38 3.65 5.68 10.72
CA ILE A 38 4.67 5.25 11.67
C ILE A 38 4.21 5.64 13.07
N LEU A 39 3.84 6.91 13.31
CA LEU A 39 3.33 7.37 14.61
C LEU A 39 2.17 6.51 15.10
N LEU A 40 1.20 6.22 14.22
CA LEU A 40 0.08 5.34 14.55
C LEU A 40 0.54 3.95 14.99
N ALA A 41 1.46 3.36 14.23
CA ALA A 41 2.02 2.05 14.54
C ALA A 41 2.77 2.06 15.88
N LEU A 42 3.48 3.14 16.24
CA LEU A 42 4.14 3.26 17.54
C LEU A 42 3.11 3.30 18.68
N VAL A 43 2.04 4.10 18.53
CA VAL A 43 0.98 4.24 19.54
C VAL A 43 0.22 2.93 19.71
N VAL A 44 -0.18 2.28 18.63
CA VAL A 44 -0.87 0.99 18.69
C VAL A 44 0.07 -0.08 19.26
N GLY A 45 1.33 -0.08 18.86
CA GLY A 45 2.35 -1.01 19.35
C GLY A 45 2.64 -0.86 20.84
N SER A 46 2.65 0.37 21.38
CA SER A 46 2.82 0.61 22.81
C SER A 46 1.63 0.15 23.63
N LEU A 47 0.40 0.34 23.12
CA LEU A 47 -0.82 -0.11 23.78
C LEU A 47 -0.91 -1.64 23.88
N ILE A 48 -0.45 -2.35 22.85
CA ILE A 48 -0.50 -3.83 22.81
C ILE A 48 0.71 -4.45 23.53
N GLY A 49 1.91 -3.86 23.35
CA GLY A 49 3.18 -4.44 23.78
C GLY A 49 3.73 -3.93 25.12
N GLY A 50 3.07 -2.95 25.75
CA GLY A 50 3.51 -2.36 27.03
C GLY A 50 4.77 -1.49 26.94
N GLU A 51 5.31 -1.10 28.10
CA GLU A 51 6.40 -0.11 28.23
C GLU A 51 7.70 -0.51 27.49
N GLN A 52 8.04 -1.80 27.45
CA GLN A 52 9.23 -2.27 26.73
C GLN A 52 9.11 -2.12 25.21
N ALA A 53 7.92 -2.38 24.65
CA ALA A 53 7.66 -2.15 23.23
C ALA A 53 7.69 -0.65 22.94
N ALA A 54 7.07 0.16 23.80
CA ALA A 54 7.06 1.62 23.68
C ALA A 54 8.47 2.22 23.66
N GLN A 55 9.38 1.79 24.55
CA GLN A 55 10.75 2.30 24.59
C GLN A 55 11.57 1.94 23.35
N ARG A 56 11.45 0.69 22.85
CA ARG A 56 12.11 0.30 21.59
C ARG A 56 11.58 1.12 20.41
N LEU A 57 10.28 1.38 20.39
CA LEU A 57 9.61 2.15 19.36
C LEU A 57 10.03 3.63 19.38
N ILE A 58 10.22 4.23 20.56
CA ILE A 58 10.76 5.61 20.70
C ILE A 58 12.20 5.67 20.19
N THR A 59 13.07 4.73 20.59
CA THR A 59 14.47 4.73 20.16
C THR A 59 14.59 4.62 18.64
N VAL A 60 13.83 3.72 18.03
CA VAL A 60 13.82 3.57 16.57
C VAL A 60 13.25 4.81 15.90
N ALA A 61 12.17 5.40 16.42
CA ALA A 61 11.54 6.57 15.81
C ALA A 61 12.39 7.84 15.93
N GLY A 62 13.09 8.04 17.05
CA GLY A 62 13.98 9.20 17.26
C GLY A 62 15.11 9.28 16.25
N ASP A 63 15.59 8.15 15.73
CA ASP A 63 16.62 8.11 14.68
C ASP A 63 16.13 8.62 13.31
N PHE A 64 14.81 8.64 13.08
CA PHE A 64 14.20 8.99 11.78
C PHE A 64 13.29 10.23 11.81
N LEU A 65 12.88 10.70 12.99
CA LEU A 65 12.01 11.85 13.14
C LEU A 65 12.80 13.14 13.40
N PRO A 66 12.36 14.29 12.86
CA PRO A 66 12.81 15.59 13.34
C PRO A 66 12.43 15.76 14.82
N ALA A 67 13.13 16.64 15.55
CA ALA A 67 12.91 16.89 16.98
C ALA A 67 11.43 17.15 17.34
N SER A 68 10.66 17.81 16.47
CA SER A 68 9.22 18.03 16.66
C SER A 68 8.37 16.76 16.56
N GLY A 69 8.78 15.80 15.73
CA GLY A 69 8.14 14.48 15.65
C GLY A 69 8.47 13.61 16.85
N GLU A 70 9.72 13.66 17.31
CA GLU A 70 10.17 12.96 18.53
C GLU A 70 9.44 13.47 19.78
N GLU A 71 9.26 14.79 19.90
CA GLU A 71 8.49 15.40 20.98
C GLU A 71 7.02 14.96 20.98
N LEU A 72 6.39 14.90 19.80
CA LEU A 72 5.02 14.37 19.64
C LEU A 72 4.90 12.90 20.06
N VAL A 73 5.87 12.05 19.68
CA VAL A 73 5.91 10.64 20.06
C VAL A 73 6.12 10.50 21.57
N THR A 74 7.07 11.22 22.13
CA THR A 74 7.40 11.17 23.55
C THR A 74 6.20 11.65 24.37
N ALA A 75 5.58 12.76 23.99
CA ALA A 75 4.38 13.29 24.64
C ALA A 75 3.20 12.30 24.60
N ALA A 76 3.01 11.57 23.50
CA ALA A 76 1.98 10.52 23.39
C ALA A 76 2.25 9.31 24.31
N LEU A 77 3.52 9.03 24.64
CA LEU A 77 3.92 7.82 25.34
C LEU A 77 4.22 8.02 26.85
N THR A 78 4.73 9.17 27.29
CA THR A 78 5.33 9.32 28.63
C THR A 78 4.54 10.10 29.69
N THR A 79 3.53 10.90 29.34
CA THR A 79 2.98 11.89 30.31
C THR A 79 1.61 11.52 30.84
N GLU A 80 1.45 11.29 32.15
CA GLU A 80 0.15 10.95 32.78
C GLU A 80 -0.85 12.11 32.88
N SER A 81 -0.41 13.36 32.92
CA SER A 81 -1.26 14.54 33.21
C SER A 81 -1.63 15.42 32.00
N GLY A 82 -1.12 15.10 30.80
CA GLY A 82 -1.50 15.73 29.52
C GLY A 82 -1.79 14.70 28.41
N ARG A 83 -1.90 13.40 28.80
CA ARG A 83 -1.93 12.23 27.93
C ARG A 83 -3.06 12.26 26.92
N ALA A 84 -4.24 12.70 27.33
CA ALA A 84 -5.43 12.68 26.47
C ALA A 84 -5.26 13.63 25.28
N GLU A 85 -4.86 14.88 25.53
CA GLU A 85 -4.78 15.90 24.48
C GLU A 85 -3.66 15.62 23.47
N ALA A 86 -2.45 15.27 23.95
CA ALA A 86 -1.34 14.91 23.07
C ALA A 86 -1.60 13.64 22.26
N THR A 87 -2.23 12.62 22.88
CA THR A 87 -2.62 11.38 22.18
C THR A 87 -3.71 11.64 21.15
N ILE A 88 -4.69 12.50 21.46
CA ILE A 88 -5.74 12.88 20.51
C ILE A 88 -5.13 13.62 19.30
N VAL A 89 -4.21 14.56 19.52
CA VAL A 89 -3.54 15.27 18.42
C VAL A 89 -2.70 14.31 17.58
N ALA A 90 -1.92 13.43 18.21
CA ALA A 90 -1.12 12.43 17.49
C ALA A 90 -2.00 11.47 16.67
N LEU A 91 -3.09 10.97 17.27
CA LEU A 91 -4.06 10.12 16.57
C LEU A 91 -4.77 10.87 15.43
N ALA A 92 -5.08 12.15 15.60
CA ALA A 92 -5.70 12.96 14.55
C ALA A 92 -4.75 13.16 13.36
N VAL A 93 -3.49 13.50 13.62
CA VAL A 93 -2.46 13.64 12.56
C VAL A 93 -2.19 12.31 11.86
N ALA A 94 -2.07 11.23 12.64
CA ALA A 94 -1.93 9.86 12.16
C ALA A 94 -3.07 9.46 11.21
N THR A 95 -4.30 9.63 11.68
CA THR A 95 -5.52 9.29 10.94
C THR A 95 -5.64 10.16 9.69
N TRP A 96 -5.34 11.45 9.79
CA TRP A 96 -5.35 12.36 8.64
C TRP A 96 -4.36 11.94 7.55
N GLY A 97 -3.16 11.48 7.93
CA GLY A 97 -2.21 10.90 6.98
C GLY A 97 -2.74 9.63 6.34
N ALA A 98 -3.23 8.67 7.14
CA ALA A 98 -3.80 7.43 6.60
C ALA A 98 -4.94 7.69 5.59
N LEU A 99 -5.82 8.64 5.88
CA LEU A 99 -6.92 9.03 4.99
C LEU A 99 -6.45 9.64 3.67
N LYS A 100 -5.28 10.30 3.63
CA LYS A 100 -4.74 10.86 2.38
C LYS A 100 -4.31 9.79 1.38
N VAL A 101 -3.66 8.71 1.85
CA VAL A 101 -3.27 7.59 0.96
C VAL A 101 -4.51 6.99 0.32
N PHE A 102 -5.51 6.69 1.15
CA PHE A 102 -6.77 6.13 0.70
C PHE A 102 -7.47 7.06 -0.30
N ARG A 103 -7.61 8.35 0.04
CA ARG A 103 -8.22 9.34 -0.85
C ARG A 103 -7.49 9.50 -2.18
N GLY A 104 -6.16 9.47 -2.17
CA GLY A 104 -5.36 9.54 -3.38
C GLY A 104 -5.62 8.35 -4.30
N LEU A 105 -5.76 7.14 -3.72
CA LEU A 105 -6.03 5.93 -4.48
C LEU A 105 -7.50 5.83 -4.93
N SER A 106 -8.46 6.17 -4.06
CA SER A 106 -9.90 6.25 -4.39
C SER A 106 -10.14 7.23 -5.56
N LEU A 107 -9.59 8.44 -5.51
CA LEU A 107 -9.72 9.40 -6.61
C LEU A 107 -9.13 8.86 -7.93
N ALA A 108 -8.06 8.08 -7.84
CA ALA A 108 -7.47 7.45 -9.02
C ALA A 108 -8.37 6.32 -9.57
N PHE A 109 -9.06 5.57 -8.72
CA PHE A 109 -10.07 4.60 -9.13
C PHE A 109 -11.29 5.29 -9.77
N ASP A 110 -11.81 6.36 -9.18
CA ASP A 110 -12.89 7.17 -9.78
C ASP A 110 -12.53 7.59 -11.22
N LYS A 111 -11.32 8.11 -11.39
CA LYS A 111 -10.78 8.51 -12.70
C LYS A 111 -10.66 7.34 -13.68
N VAL A 112 -10.24 6.17 -13.22
CA VAL A 112 -10.10 4.96 -14.06
C VAL A 112 -11.46 4.41 -14.48
N TYR A 113 -12.44 4.44 -13.59
CA TYR A 113 -13.81 3.98 -13.85
C TYR A 113 -14.69 5.04 -14.54
N ASP A 114 -14.17 6.26 -14.76
CA ASP A 114 -14.91 7.41 -15.31
C ASP A 114 -16.21 7.76 -14.59
N GLU A 115 -16.26 7.43 -13.31
CA GLU A 115 -17.41 7.64 -12.46
C GLU A 115 -16.94 8.29 -11.18
N VAL A 116 -17.72 9.25 -10.68
CA VAL A 116 -17.43 9.92 -9.40
C VAL A 116 -18.30 9.26 -8.35
N ALA A 117 -17.67 8.68 -7.32
CA ALA A 117 -18.40 8.15 -6.19
C ALA A 117 -19.14 9.29 -5.47
N GLU A 118 -20.44 9.13 -5.20
CA GLU A 118 -21.23 10.05 -4.36
C GLU A 118 -21.05 9.75 -2.86
N ASP A 119 -19.84 9.36 -2.46
CA ASP A 119 -19.58 8.85 -1.12
C ASP A 119 -19.54 9.97 -0.08
N SER A 120 -20.22 9.74 1.04
CA SER A 120 -20.08 10.60 2.20
C SER A 120 -18.68 10.44 2.82
N ILE A 121 -18.27 11.40 3.64
CA ILE A 121 -17.00 11.30 4.40
C ILE A 121 -16.98 10.03 5.27
N VAL A 122 -18.15 9.59 5.75
CA VAL A 122 -18.28 8.38 6.60
C VAL A 122 -18.00 7.13 5.78
N ASP A 123 -18.51 7.06 4.55
CA ASP A 123 -18.29 5.92 3.64
C ASP A 123 -16.80 5.82 3.28
N GLN A 124 -16.16 6.94 2.93
CA GLN A 124 -14.72 6.98 2.67
C GLN A 124 -13.87 6.49 3.86
N ILE A 125 -14.24 6.85 5.09
CA ILE A 125 -13.54 6.37 6.30
C ILE A 125 -13.77 4.87 6.49
N ARG A 126 -15.01 4.39 6.33
CA ARG A 126 -15.38 2.98 6.47
C ARG A 126 -14.64 2.12 5.46
N ASP A 127 -14.57 2.58 4.22
CA ASP A 127 -13.93 1.87 3.12
C ASP A 127 -12.41 1.86 3.29
N GLY A 128 -11.83 3.00 3.69
CA GLY A 128 -10.43 3.08 4.08
C GLY A 128 -10.07 2.13 5.21
N LEU A 129 -10.88 2.09 6.27
CA LEU A 129 -10.70 1.15 7.38
C LEU A 129 -10.84 -0.31 6.93
N THR A 130 -11.81 -0.61 6.05
CA THR A 130 -12.02 -1.95 5.52
C THR A 130 -10.79 -2.42 4.74
N VAL A 131 -10.26 -1.59 3.84
CA VAL A 131 -9.05 -1.89 3.08
C VAL A 131 -7.84 -2.07 4.01
N ILE A 132 -7.66 -1.19 4.99
CA ILE A 132 -6.55 -1.27 5.94
C ILE A 132 -6.62 -2.54 6.78
N VAL A 133 -7.77 -2.84 7.38
CA VAL A 133 -7.96 -4.01 8.26
C VAL A 133 -7.82 -5.30 7.47
N ALA A 134 -8.50 -5.42 6.32
CA ALA A 134 -8.43 -6.61 5.49
C ALA A 134 -7.02 -6.82 4.92
N GLY A 135 -6.38 -5.75 4.41
CA GLY A 135 -5.00 -5.80 3.90
C GLY A 135 -3.99 -6.17 4.98
N THR A 136 -4.08 -5.58 6.17
CA THR A 136 -3.20 -5.89 7.31
C THR A 136 -3.41 -7.33 7.79
N GLY A 137 -4.66 -7.79 7.88
CA GLY A 137 -4.98 -9.18 8.21
C GLY A 137 -4.43 -10.16 7.19
N ALA A 138 -4.56 -9.85 5.89
CA ALA A 138 -4.00 -10.66 4.80
C ALA A 138 -2.46 -10.70 4.84
N LEU A 139 -1.80 -9.57 5.12
CA LEU A 139 -0.35 -9.52 5.32
C LEU A 139 0.10 -10.35 6.53
N ALA A 140 -0.58 -10.21 7.67
CA ALA A 140 -0.26 -10.99 8.86
C ALA A 140 -0.42 -12.50 8.62
N LEU A 141 -1.49 -12.90 7.93
CA LEU A 141 -1.71 -14.29 7.53
C LEU A 141 -0.61 -14.78 6.59
N MET A 142 -0.26 -14.00 5.56
CA MET A 142 0.82 -14.33 4.63
C MET A 142 2.15 -14.55 5.38
N ILE A 143 2.51 -13.65 6.30
CA ILE A 143 3.72 -13.75 7.12
C ILE A 143 3.67 -15.01 8.00
N GLY A 144 2.53 -15.28 8.64
CA GLY A 144 2.35 -16.45 9.49
C GLY A 144 2.50 -17.77 8.73
N ILE A 145 1.87 -17.88 7.55
CA ILE A 145 2.01 -19.05 6.67
C ILE A 145 3.45 -19.17 6.18
N GLY A 146 4.08 -18.07 5.77
CA GLY A 146 5.47 -18.06 5.33
C GLY A 146 6.43 -18.54 6.41
N ALA A 147 6.26 -18.10 7.66
CA ALA A 147 7.05 -18.55 8.79
C ALA A 147 6.86 -20.06 9.06
N MET A 148 5.61 -20.53 9.02
CA MET A 148 5.32 -21.96 9.18
C MET A 148 5.97 -22.81 8.07
N LEU A 149 5.91 -22.35 6.82
CA LEU A 149 6.55 -23.02 5.70
C LEU A 149 8.06 -23.13 5.87
N GLN A 150 8.73 -22.11 6.40
CA GLN A 150 10.18 -22.20 6.66
C GLN A 150 10.54 -23.28 7.69
N VAL A 151 9.69 -23.50 8.70
CA VAL A 151 9.93 -24.55 9.71
C VAL A 151 9.76 -25.95 9.13
N VAL A 152 8.82 -26.14 8.20
CA VAL A 152 8.53 -27.45 7.60
C VAL A 152 9.20 -27.68 6.25
N ALA A 153 9.96 -26.69 5.74
CA ALA A 153 10.50 -26.69 4.38
C ALA A 153 11.34 -27.93 4.06
N ASP A 154 12.16 -28.37 5.01
CA ASP A 154 13.04 -29.55 4.84
C ASP A 154 12.28 -30.88 4.80
N SER A 155 11.03 -30.89 5.29
CA SER A 155 10.18 -32.08 5.37
C SER A 155 9.11 -32.14 4.28
N VAL A 156 8.90 -31.05 3.53
CA VAL A 156 7.84 -30.95 2.53
C VAL A 156 8.45 -30.93 1.13
N PRO A 157 8.11 -31.90 0.25
CA PRO A 157 8.57 -31.87 -1.12
C PRO A 157 8.02 -30.60 -1.82
N PHE A 158 8.85 -30.00 -2.67
CA PHE A 158 8.51 -28.77 -3.43
C PHE A 158 8.24 -27.52 -2.58
N ALA A 159 8.80 -27.41 -1.36
CA ALA A 159 8.65 -26.25 -0.48
C ALA A 159 8.89 -24.89 -1.18
N GLY A 160 9.85 -24.82 -2.12
CA GLY A 160 10.08 -23.61 -2.92
C GLY A 160 8.91 -23.21 -3.82
N LEU A 161 8.26 -24.17 -4.49
CA LEU A 161 7.06 -23.90 -5.30
C LEU A 161 5.89 -23.48 -4.42
N LEU A 162 5.70 -24.14 -3.27
CA LEU A 162 4.70 -23.75 -2.29
C LEU A 162 4.92 -22.33 -1.76
N GLY A 163 6.18 -21.93 -1.55
CA GLY A 163 6.54 -20.57 -1.18
C GLY A 163 6.05 -19.54 -2.20
N TRP A 164 6.26 -19.78 -3.50
CA TRP A 164 5.75 -18.90 -4.56
C TRP A 164 4.22 -18.85 -4.62
N ILE A 165 3.55 -19.98 -4.44
CA ILE A 165 2.08 -20.06 -4.40
C ILE A 165 1.54 -19.27 -3.21
N VAL A 166 2.14 -19.42 -2.02
CA VAL A 166 1.75 -18.67 -0.83
C VAL A 166 2.02 -17.18 -0.99
N LEU A 167 3.14 -16.79 -1.60
CA LEU A 167 3.44 -15.40 -1.89
C LEU A 167 2.38 -14.79 -2.82
N LEU A 168 2.12 -15.42 -3.97
CA LEU A 168 1.16 -14.88 -4.94
C LEU A 168 -0.27 -14.93 -4.40
N GLY A 169 -0.68 -16.03 -3.77
CA GLY A 169 -2.00 -16.16 -3.14
C GLY A 169 -2.20 -15.16 -2.01
N GLY A 170 -1.17 -14.93 -1.19
CA GLY A 170 -1.18 -13.89 -0.17
C GLY A 170 -1.30 -12.50 -0.77
N LEU A 171 -0.54 -12.19 -1.84
CA LEU A 171 -0.61 -10.88 -2.48
C LEU A 171 -1.99 -10.63 -3.10
N VAL A 172 -2.60 -11.67 -3.69
CA VAL A 172 -3.99 -11.61 -4.15
C VAL A 172 -4.92 -11.23 -2.98
N LEU A 173 -4.78 -11.86 -1.80
CA LEU A 173 -5.58 -11.52 -0.63
C LEU A 173 -5.32 -10.09 -0.12
N VAL A 174 -4.10 -9.58 -0.24
CA VAL A 174 -3.74 -8.22 0.16
C VAL A 174 -4.32 -7.18 -0.80
N PHE A 175 -4.29 -7.44 -2.10
CA PHE A 175 -4.80 -6.51 -3.11
C PHE A 175 -6.32 -6.60 -3.29
N LEU A 176 -6.95 -7.73 -2.99
CA LEU A 176 -8.39 -7.92 -3.22
C LEU A 176 -9.28 -6.83 -2.59
N PRO A 177 -9.09 -6.41 -1.32
CA PRO A 177 -9.90 -5.36 -0.72
C PRO A 177 -9.79 -4.03 -1.47
N ILE A 178 -8.60 -3.67 -1.96
CA ILE A 178 -8.37 -2.44 -2.73
C ILE A 178 -9.25 -2.45 -3.98
N TYR A 179 -9.24 -3.55 -4.72
CA TYR A 179 -9.96 -3.66 -5.98
C TYR A 179 -11.47 -3.88 -5.83
N TYR A 180 -11.92 -4.39 -4.68
CA TYR A 180 -13.32 -4.65 -4.42
C TYR A 180 -14.04 -3.45 -3.78
N VAL A 181 -13.31 -2.65 -2.99
CA VAL A 181 -13.89 -1.54 -2.21
C VAL A 181 -13.72 -0.19 -2.92
N LEU A 182 -12.60 0.06 -3.59
CA LEU A 182 -12.33 1.37 -4.20
C LEU A 182 -13.09 1.73 -5.48
N PRO A 183 -13.57 0.79 -6.32
CA PRO A 183 -14.36 1.18 -7.48
C PRO A 183 -15.57 2.01 -7.06
N PRO A 184 -15.89 3.12 -7.76
CA PRO A 184 -17.05 3.99 -7.46
C PRO A 184 -18.41 3.32 -7.77
N VAL A 185 -18.39 2.03 -8.08
CA VAL A 185 -19.49 1.26 -8.65
C VAL A 185 -19.52 -0.13 -8.02
N PRO A 186 -20.70 -0.75 -7.89
CA PRO A 186 -20.78 -2.13 -7.48
C PRO A 186 -20.03 -3.04 -8.45
N VAL A 187 -19.17 -3.89 -7.91
CA VAL A 187 -18.38 -4.88 -8.66
C VAL A 187 -18.54 -6.27 -8.08
N GLU A 188 -18.46 -7.28 -8.94
CA GLU A 188 -18.41 -8.68 -8.52
C GLU A 188 -16.96 -9.16 -8.35
N LEU A 189 -16.74 -10.18 -7.52
CA LEU A 189 -15.40 -10.77 -7.32
C LEU A 189 -14.76 -11.23 -8.64
N ALA A 190 -15.55 -11.80 -9.55
CA ALA A 190 -15.06 -12.27 -10.84
C ALA A 190 -14.55 -11.13 -11.75
N GLU A 191 -15.10 -9.92 -11.60
CA GLU A 191 -14.71 -8.75 -12.38
C GLU A 191 -13.38 -8.18 -11.92
N VAL A 192 -13.09 -8.27 -10.62
CA VAL A 192 -11.90 -7.64 -10.03
C VAL A 192 -10.66 -8.53 -10.02
N LEU A 193 -10.86 -9.86 -10.01
CA LEU A 193 -9.79 -10.86 -9.92
C LEU A 193 -8.67 -10.70 -10.97
N PRO A 194 -8.94 -10.40 -12.26
CA PRO A 194 -7.89 -10.22 -13.25
C PRO A 194 -6.90 -9.11 -12.87
N GLY A 195 -7.41 -7.95 -12.45
CA GLY A 195 -6.61 -6.82 -11.96
C GLY A 195 -5.87 -7.13 -10.67
N VAL A 196 -6.50 -7.85 -9.73
CA VAL A 196 -5.86 -8.28 -8.48
C VAL A 196 -4.68 -9.21 -8.76
N ILE A 197 -4.84 -10.18 -9.67
CA ILE A 197 -3.77 -11.11 -10.07
C ILE A 197 -2.66 -10.34 -10.80
N PHE A 198 -3.02 -9.42 -11.69
CA PHE A 198 -2.06 -8.56 -12.36
C PHE A 198 -1.23 -7.75 -11.35
N ALA A 199 -1.88 -7.16 -10.34
CA ALA A 199 -1.20 -6.43 -9.28
C ALA A 199 -0.27 -7.32 -8.46
N ALA A 200 -0.70 -8.52 -8.08
CA ALA A 200 0.15 -9.47 -7.34
C ALA A 200 1.41 -9.87 -8.11
N VAL A 201 1.27 -10.17 -9.40
CA VAL A 201 2.39 -10.52 -10.28
C VAL A 201 3.29 -9.29 -10.52
N GLY A 202 2.70 -8.15 -10.85
CA GLY A 202 3.43 -6.90 -11.08
C GLY A 202 4.20 -6.46 -9.84
N TRP A 203 3.61 -6.60 -8.65
CA TRP A 203 4.26 -6.31 -7.38
C TRP A 203 5.49 -7.20 -7.16
N THR A 204 5.36 -8.49 -7.46
CA THR A 204 6.49 -9.44 -7.38
C THR A 204 7.62 -9.02 -8.33
N VAL A 205 7.29 -8.65 -9.57
CA VAL A 205 8.26 -8.16 -10.54
C VAL A 205 8.92 -6.87 -10.06
N LEU A 206 8.14 -5.92 -9.53
CA LEU A 206 8.64 -4.66 -8.98
C LEU A 206 9.59 -4.92 -7.80
N GLN A 207 9.26 -5.85 -6.91
CA GLN A 207 10.10 -6.23 -5.79
C GLN A 207 11.44 -6.83 -6.25
N ILE A 208 11.42 -7.71 -7.26
CA ILE A 208 12.65 -8.26 -7.86
C ILE A 208 13.50 -7.14 -8.47
N GLY A 209 12.88 -6.23 -9.24
CA GLY A 209 13.56 -5.08 -9.83
C GLY A 209 14.21 -4.18 -8.76
N PHE A 210 13.49 -3.93 -7.66
CA PHE A 210 14.01 -3.16 -6.53
C PHE A 210 15.18 -3.87 -5.83
N GLN A 211 15.11 -5.18 -5.62
CA GLN A 211 16.19 -5.97 -5.04
C GLN A 211 17.45 -5.92 -5.92
N LEU A 212 17.30 -6.07 -7.24
CA LEU A 212 18.41 -5.94 -8.18
C LEU A 212 19.04 -4.56 -8.11
N TYR A 213 18.23 -3.50 -8.11
CA TYR A 213 18.73 -2.14 -7.94
C TYR A 213 19.49 -1.97 -6.62
N ALA A 214 18.86 -2.34 -5.49
CA ALA A 214 19.43 -2.18 -4.15
C ALA A 214 20.76 -2.93 -3.97
N SER A 215 20.89 -4.12 -4.57
CA SER A 215 22.13 -4.91 -4.55
C SER A 215 23.31 -4.22 -5.25
N ASN A 216 23.04 -3.31 -6.19
CA ASN A 216 24.05 -2.55 -6.94
C ASN A 216 24.21 -1.11 -6.44
N ALA A 217 23.23 -0.59 -5.69
CA ALA A 217 23.18 0.80 -5.23
C ALA A 217 24.30 1.17 -4.25
N GLY A 218 24.83 0.22 -3.48
CA GLY A 218 25.95 0.44 -2.57
C GLY A 218 27.26 0.89 -3.25
N GLN A 219 27.36 0.76 -4.59
CA GLN A 219 28.49 1.27 -5.37
C GLN A 219 28.38 2.77 -5.69
N TYR A 220 27.22 3.38 -5.43
CA TYR A 220 26.90 4.78 -5.73
C TYR A 220 26.62 5.56 -4.43
N GLU A 221 27.62 5.66 -3.55
CA GLU A 221 27.54 6.43 -2.28
C GLU A 221 27.15 7.91 -2.45
N ALA A 222 27.18 8.43 -3.69
CA ALA A 222 27.04 9.84 -4.01
C ALA A 222 25.70 10.49 -3.61
N TYR A 223 24.64 9.73 -3.32
CA TYR A 223 23.29 10.29 -3.12
C TYR A 223 22.75 10.22 -1.68
N GLY A 224 23.41 9.50 -0.76
CA GLY A 224 23.04 9.45 0.66
C GLY A 224 21.54 9.25 0.93
N ALA A 225 21.01 9.96 1.93
CA ALA A 225 19.59 9.91 2.30
C ALA A 225 18.64 10.42 1.20
N VAL A 226 19.07 11.39 0.38
CA VAL A 226 18.25 11.94 -0.72
C VAL A 226 17.99 10.89 -1.80
N GLY A 227 19.02 10.11 -2.16
CA GLY A 227 18.88 9.01 -3.10
C GLY A 227 17.93 7.93 -2.61
N ALA A 228 17.97 7.60 -1.31
CA ALA A 228 17.05 6.64 -0.71
C ALA A 228 15.59 7.11 -0.78
N VAL A 229 15.34 8.40 -0.50
CA VAL A 229 14.00 9.00 -0.62
C VAL A 229 13.51 8.97 -2.06
N LEU A 230 14.32 9.43 -3.02
CA LEU A 230 13.95 9.45 -4.43
C LEU A 230 13.66 8.04 -4.98
N LEU A 231 14.48 7.07 -4.61
CA LEU A 231 14.28 5.68 -4.96
C LEU A 231 12.96 5.15 -4.38
N PHE A 232 12.70 5.41 -3.11
CA PHE A 232 11.48 4.95 -2.45
C PHE A 232 10.21 5.57 -3.07
N VAL A 233 10.23 6.87 -3.37
CA VAL A 233 9.12 7.54 -4.07
C VAL A 233 8.94 6.97 -5.48
N THR A 234 10.03 6.66 -6.18
CA THR A 234 9.99 6.02 -7.50
C THR A 234 9.41 4.61 -7.42
N TRP A 235 9.74 3.85 -6.38
CA TRP A 235 9.14 2.55 -6.12
C TRP A 235 7.62 2.66 -5.87
N LEU A 236 7.19 3.63 -5.04
CA LEU A 236 5.76 3.92 -4.83
C LEU A 236 5.04 4.33 -6.12
N TYR A 237 5.72 5.08 -6.99
CA TYR A 237 5.20 5.47 -8.30
C TYR A 237 4.93 4.26 -9.19
N PHE A 238 5.89 3.35 -9.33
CA PHE A 238 5.67 2.12 -10.10
C PHE A 238 4.64 1.19 -9.46
N ALA A 239 4.58 1.12 -8.13
CA ALA A 239 3.52 0.42 -7.42
C ALA A 239 2.13 0.99 -7.76
N GLY A 240 2.00 2.32 -7.78
CA GLY A 240 0.79 3.01 -8.21
C GLY A 240 0.42 2.66 -9.65
N ILE A 241 1.37 2.68 -10.59
CA ILE A 241 1.12 2.27 -11.98
C ILE A 241 0.59 0.84 -12.05
N ILE A 242 1.22 -0.11 -11.37
CA ILE A 242 0.81 -1.51 -11.40
C ILE A 242 -0.63 -1.68 -10.89
N ILE A 243 -0.97 -1.01 -9.79
CA ILE A 243 -2.32 -1.05 -9.23
C ILE A 243 -3.33 -0.44 -10.21
N LEU A 244 -3.03 0.72 -10.78
CA LEU A 244 -4.01 1.40 -11.64
C LEU A 244 -4.14 0.73 -13.03
N VAL A 245 -3.08 0.14 -13.56
CA VAL A 245 -3.18 -0.68 -14.78
C VAL A 245 -4.02 -1.93 -14.54
N GLY A 246 -3.92 -2.55 -13.37
CA GLY A 246 -4.83 -3.64 -13.00
C GLY A 246 -6.28 -3.17 -12.91
N ALA A 247 -6.54 -1.94 -12.46
CA ALA A 247 -7.89 -1.38 -12.44
C ALA A 247 -8.42 -1.15 -13.87
N VAL A 248 -7.60 -0.60 -14.77
CA VAL A 248 -7.95 -0.47 -16.20
C VAL A 248 -8.21 -1.83 -16.84
N LEU A 249 -7.41 -2.85 -16.51
CA LEU A 249 -7.65 -4.22 -16.98
C LEU A 249 -9.04 -4.73 -16.62
N ASN A 250 -9.51 -4.42 -15.40
CA ASN A 250 -10.87 -4.79 -14.98
C ASN A 250 -11.91 -4.00 -15.78
N VAL A 251 -11.76 -2.68 -15.90
CA VAL A 251 -12.69 -1.82 -16.66
C VAL A 251 -12.82 -2.30 -18.11
N VAL A 252 -11.70 -2.51 -18.81
CA VAL A 252 -11.70 -2.97 -20.22
C VAL A 252 -12.39 -4.33 -20.36
N ARG A 253 -12.28 -5.21 -19.36
CA ARG A 253 -12.83 -6.56 -19.42
C ARG A 253 -14.31 -6.65 -19.03
N SER A 254 -14.73 -5.97 -17.96
CA SER A 254 -16.10 -6.08 -17.45
C SER A 254 -17.01 -4.95 -17.92
N ARG A 255 -16.45 -3.80 -18.34
CA ARG A 255 -17.20 -2.60 -18.72
C ARG A 255 -16.63 -1.92 -19.98
N PRO A 256 -16.67 -2.58 -21.14
CA PRO A 256 -16.07 -2.04 -22.37
C PRO A 256 -16.65 -0.68 -22.79
N ALA A 257 -17.91 -0.38 -22.45
CA ALA A 257 -18.55 0.91 -22.74
C ALA A 257 -17.92 2.11 -22.00
N ILE A 258 -17.15 1.88 -20.93
CA ILE A 258 -16.41 2.92 -20.18
C ILE A 258 -14.98 3.08 -20.75
N ALA A 259 -14.50 2.08 -21.49
CA ALA A 259 -13.16 2.04 -22.06
C ALA A 259 -13.07 2.67 -23.47
N GLU A 260 -14.21 2.90 -24.14
CA GLU A 260 -14.34 3.63 -25.42
C GLU A 260 -14.38 5.15 -25.21
#